data_AF-A0A5D6Y5J5-F1
#
_entry.id   AF-A0A5D6Y5J5-F1
#
_cell.length_a   1.000
_cell.length_b   1.000
_cell.length_c   1.000
_cell.angle_alpha   90.00
_cell.angle_beta   90.00
_cell.angle_gamma   90.00
#
_symmetry.space_group_name_H-M   'P 1'
#
loop_
_entity.id
_entity.type
_entity.pdbx_description
1 polymer ?
#
loop_
_entity_poly.entity_id
_entity_poly.type
_entity_poly.pdbx_seq_one_letter_code
_entity_poly.pdbx_strand_id
1 'polypeptide(L)'
;MTLVTVDVALLALVALAHVALCPFAKVEESFNLQAAHDLLLPVARFDHEEFPGVVPRTFAGALGLAGISAPVALAMRALGMRRFTLQLLVRSALALSNVAALALFARSVGRKFGRDAARGLLLVSGCQFHLLFYAGRTLPNTESGGKHGQWKRVVWLLTFTTVVFRGDTAVLFGPILLARLLARPAAVVPIVGWGLAAAALSLAFTVLVDSYF
;
A
#
# COMPACT_ATOMS: atom_id res chain seq x y z
N MET A 1 -10.09 24.78 -1.73
CA MET A 1 -9.03 23.76 -1.92
C MET A 1 -8.12 23.66 -0.71
N THR A 2 -7.78 24.77 -0.06
CA THR A 2 -6.84 24.88 1.07
C THR A 2 -7.11 23.97 2.27
N LEU A 3 -8.34 23.88 2.77
CA LEU A 3 -8.61 23.16 4.02
C LEU A 3 -8.41 21.63 3.93
N VAL A 4 -8.85 20.98 2.84
CA VAL A 4 -8.60 19.52 2.63
C VAL A 4 -7.10 19.24 2.49
N THR A 5 -6.34 20.18 1.95
CA THR A 5 -4.88 20.07 1.85
C THR A 5 -4.21 20.13 3.22
N VAL A 6 -4.70 20.99 4.12
CA VAL A 6 -4.22 21.08 5.51
C VAL A 6 -4.52 19.77 6.26
N ASP A 7 -5.74 19.24 6.14
CA ASP A 7 -6.12 17.97 6.77
C ASP A 7 -5.18 16.83 6.34
N VAL A 8 -4.92 16.71 5.03
CA VAL A 8 -4.01 15.68 4.48
C VAL A 8 -2.57 15.88 4.97
N ALA A 9 -2.07 17.12 5.03
CA ALA A 9 -0.74 17.42 5.53
C ALA A 9 -0.60 17.04 7.02
N LEU A 10 -1.64 17.30 7.82
CA LEU A 10 -1.68 16.89 9.22
C LEU A 10 -1.63 15.36 9.35
N LEU A 11 -2.42 14.63 8.56
CA LEU A 11 -2.39 13.16 8.58
C LEU A 11 -1.02 12.61 8.17
N ALA A 12 -0.37 13.21 7.18
CA ALA A 12 0.98 12.85 6.77
C ALA A 12 1.99 13.07 7.90
N LEU A 13 1.93 14.23 8.56
CA LEU A 13 2.80 14.54 9.69
C LEU A 13 2.60 13.54 10.84
N VAL A 14 1.36 13.21 11.17
CA VAL A 14 1.04 12.23 12.21
C VAL A 14 1.54 10.83 11.82
N ALA A 15 1.37 10.40 10.57
CA ALA A 15 1.87 9.11 10.11
C ALA A 15 3.41 9.04 10.19
N LEU A 16 4.11 10.10 9.78
CA LEU A 16 5.56 10.21 9.90
C LEU A 16 6.03 10.26 11.36
N ALA A 17 5.27 10.93 12.23
CA ALA A 17 5.55 10.94 13.67
C ALA A 17 5.47 9.53 14.27
N HIS A 18 4.49 8.71 13.88
CA HIS A 18 4.43 7.31 14.31
C HIS A 18 5.63 6.51 13.82
N VAL A 19 6.09 6.73 12.58
CA VAL A 19 7.30 6.09 12.04
C VAL A 19 8.55 6.47 12.85
N ALA A 20 8.67 7.74 13.24
CA ALA A 20 9.80 8.23 14.05
C ALA A 20 9.75 7.77 15.52
N LEU A 21 8.57 7.78 16.14
CA LEU A 21 8.37 7.40 17.54
C LEU A 21 8.37 5.89 17.76
N CYS A 22 8.03 5.10 16.73
CA CYS A 22 8.02 3.64 16.77
C CYS A 22 8.93 3.05 15.68
N PRO A 23 10.26 3.24 15.79
CA PRO A 23 11.20 2.91 14.73
C PRO A 23 11.45 1.40 14.57
N PHE A 24 11.15 0.61 15.59
CA PHE A 24 11.36 -0.84 15.57
C PHE A 24 10.19 -1.57 14.90
N ALA A 25 10.51 -2.55 14.06
CA ALA A 25 9.55 -3.39 13.35
C ALA A 25 9.17 -4.62 14.18
N LYS A 26 7.95 -5.13 14.01
CA LYS A 26 7.57 -6.45 14.50
C LYS A 26 8.14 -7.54 13.60
N VAL A 27 8.12 -8.78 14.08
CA VAL A 27 8.62 -9.95 13.35
C VAL A 27 7.84 -10.17 12.05
N GLU A 28 6.55 -9.83 12.00
CA GLU A 28 5.73 -9.99 10.80
C GLU A 28 6.03 -8.95 9.70
N GLU A 29 6.71 -7.87 10.04
CA GLU A 29 7.09 -6.77 9.13
C GLU A 29 8.48 -6.98 8.51
N SER A 30 9.30 -7.84 9.12
CA SER A 30 10.73 -7.95 8.82
C SER A 30 10.98 -8.30 7.36
N PHE A 31 10.26 -9.28 6.81
CA PHE A 31 10.48 -9.74 5.44
C PHE A 31 10.42 -8.59 4.42
N ASN A 32 9.29 -7.88 4.32
CA ASN A 32 9.12 -6.81 3.35
C ASN A 32 10.02 -5.61 3.64
N LEU A 33 10.27 -5.30 4.91
CA LEU A 33 11.13 -4.19 5.30
C LEU A 33 12.58 -4.44 4.91
N GLN A 34 13.12 -5.61 5.26
CA GLN A 34 14.50 -5.97 4.94
C GLN A 34 14.68 -6.19 3.46
N ALA A 35 13.75 -6.86 2.78
CA ALA A 35 13.77 -7.00 1.32
C ALA A 35 13.84 -5.64 0.61
N ALA A 36 12.99 -4.68 0.99
CA ALA A 36 12.99 -3.35 0.39
C ALA A 36 14.27 -2.56 0.73
N HIS A 37 14.77 -2.70 1.95
CA HIS A 37 16.02 -2.08 2.40
C HIS A 37 17.25 -2.63 1.66
N ASP A 38 17.31 -3.95 1.50
CA ASP A 38 18.43 -4.65 0.86
C ASP A 38 18.50 -4.34 -0.64
N LEU A 39 17.35 -4.18 -1.32
CA LEU A 39 17.30 -3.69 -2.71
C LEU A 39 17.91 -2.29 -2.87
N LEU A 40 17.92 -1.47 -1.81
CA LEU A 40 18.49 -0.12 -1.84
C LEU A 40 19.99 -0.11 -1.54
N LEU A 41 20.58 -1.25 -1.20
CA LEU A 41 21.98 -1.41 -0.82
C LEU A 41 22.70 -2.41 -1.74
N PRO A 42 24.03 -2.28 -1.90
CA PRO A 42 24.81 -3.26 -2.65
C PRO A 42 25.11 -4.46 -1.73
N VAL A 43 24.10 -5.25 -1.41
CA VAL A 43 24.26 -6.49 -0.62
C VAL A 43 24.59 -7.67 -1.53
N ALA A 44 25.42 -8.60 -1.04
CA ALA A 44 25.79 -9.81 -1.79
C ALA A 44 24.74 -10.93 -1.65
N ARG A 45 24.00 -10.92 -0.55
CA ARG A 45 22.90 -11.83 -0.21
C ARG A 45 21.83 -11.06 0.52
N PHE A 46 20.58 -11.45 0.31
CA PHE A 46 19.46 -10.84 1.02
C PHE A 46 19.26 -11.47 2.39
N ASP A 47 18.82 -10.67 3.37
CA ASP A 47 18.55 -11.14 4.73
C ASP A 47 17.50 -12.26 4.78
N HIS A 48 16.51 -12.23 3.87
CA HIS A 48 15.44 -13.23 3.81
C HIS A 48 15.87 -14.61 3.28
N GLU A 49 17.08 -14.73 2.70
CA GLU A 49 17.68 -16.04 2.37
C GLU A 49 18.12 -16.79 3.63
N GLU A 50 18.62 -16.07 4.64
CA GLU A 50 19.06 -16.64 5.93
C GLU A 50 17.92 -16.71 6.94
N PHE A 51 17.02 -15.72 6.93
CA PHE A 51 15.87 -15.62 7.83
C PHE A 51 14.54 -15.57 7.05
N PRO A 52 14.15 -16.68 6.39
CA PRO A 52 12.85 -16.76 5.73
C PRO A 52 11.76 -16.66 6.80
N GLY A 53 10.91 -15.63 6.70
CA GLY A 53 9.86 -15.39 7.67
C GLY A 53 8.91 -16.59 7.84
N VAL A 54 8.19 -16.63 8.96
CA VAL A 54 7.30 -17.76 9.35
C VAL A 54 6.13 -17.99 8.37
N VAL A 55 5.87 -17.04 7.46
CA VAL A 55 4.79 -17.11 6.46
C VAL A 55 5.32 -16.63 5.11
N PRO A 56 5.10 -17.38 4.00
CA PRO A 56 5.49 -16.94 2.66
C PRO A 56 4.83 -15.60 2.31
N ARG A 57 5.64 -14.64 1.83
CA ARG A 57 5.20 -13.32 1.38
C ARG A 57 5.75 -13.09 -0.02
N THR A 58 4.99 -12.40 -0.87
CA THR A 58 5.51 -11.98 -2.17
C THR A 58 6.54 -10.87 -2.01
N PHE A 59 7.56 -10.89 -2.85
CA PHE A 59 8.61 -9.87 -2.93
C PHE A 59 8.15 -8.61 -3.68
N ALA A 60 7.02 -8.67 -4.38
CA ALA A 60 6.48 -7.58 -5.20
C ALA A 60 6.31 -6.24 -4.42
N GLY A 61 5.83 -6.30 -3.18
CA GLY A 61 5.65 -5.10 -2.34
C GLY A 61 6.98 -4.46 -1.96
N ALA A 62 7.95 -5.28 -1.59
CA ALA A 62 9.31 -4.83 -1.31
C ALA A 62 9.96 -4.15 -2.52
N LEU A 63 9.77 -4.72 -3.72
CA LEU A 63 10.27 -4.16 -4.98
C LEU A 63 9.64 -2.79 -5.29
N GLY A 64 8.32 -2.67 -5.16
CA GLY A 64 7.62 -1.41 -5.37
C GLY A 64 8.06 -0.33 -4.38
N LEU A 65 8.18 -0.68 -3.10
CA LEU A 65 8.56 0.25 -2.05
C LEU A 65 10.03 0.70 -2.15
N ALA A 66 10.93 -0.21 -2.53
CA ALA A 66 12.30 0.13 -2.89
C ALA A 66 12.35 1.08 -4.08
N GLY A 67 11.57 0.82 -5.14
CA GLY A 67 11.49 1.71 -6.30
C GLY A 67 11.04 3.14 -5.96
N ILE A 68 10.03 3.29 -5.10
CA ILE A 68 9.57 4.61 -4.61
C ILE A 68 10.65 5.30 -3.77
N SER A 69 11.38 4.52 -2.96
CA SER A 69 12.39 5.04 -2.04
C SER A 69 13.73 5.32 -2.71
N ALA A 70 14.04 4.70 -3.85
CA ALA A 70 15.33 4.70 -4.51
C ALA A 70 15.93 6.09 -4.80
N PRO A 71 15.18 7.09 -5.32
CA PRO A 71 15.74 8.41 -5.61
C PRO A 71 16.27 9.10 -4.37
N VAL A 72 15.54 8.99 -3.25
CA VAL A 72 15.91 9.60 -1.97
C VAL A 72 17.00 8.76 -1.30
N ALA A 73 16.91 7.42 -1.38
CA ALA A 73 17.91 6.51 -0.85
C ALA A 73 19.29 6.73 -1.48
N LEU A 74 19.35 6.99 -2.80
CA LEU A 74 20.60 7.29 -3.49
C LEU A 74 21.26 8.56 -2.93
N ALA A 75 20.48 9.62 -2.74
CA ALA A 75 20.98 10.86 -2.13
C ALA A 75 21.45 10.64 -0.69
N MET A 76 20.67 9.92 0.13
CA MET A 76 21.03 9.61 1.52
C MET A 76 22.29 8.74 1.61
N ARG A 77 22.47 7.79 0.68
CA ARG A 77 23.68 6.98 0.58
C ARG A 77 24.90 7.81 0.20
N ALA A 78 24.74 8.74 -0.76
CA ALA A 78 25.81 9.66 -1.14
C ALA A 78 26.24 10.56 0.03
N LEU A 79 25.30 10.90 0.93
CA LEU A 79 25.56 11.64 2.17
C LEU A 79 26.08 10.77 3.32
N GLY A 80 26.34 9.47 3.09
CA GLY A 80 26.88 8.56 4.11
C GLY A 80 25.90 8.26 5.25
N MET A 81 24.59 8.36 5.01
CA MET A 81 23.59 8.10 6.05
C MET A 81 23.59 6.63 6.48
N ARG A 82 23.27 6.41 7.77
CA ARG A 82 23.27 5.08 8.39
C ARG A 82 22.20 4.17 7.76
N ARG A 83 22.47 2.86 7.70
CA ARG A 83 21.55 1.82 7.19
C ARG A 83 20.16 1.91 7.84
N PHE A 84 20.11 2.12 9.15
CA PHE A 84 18.87 2.33 9.89
C PHE A 84 18.01 3.48 9.34
N THR A 85 18.62 4.55 8.83
CA THR A 85 17.87 5.66 8.25
C THR A 85 17.22 5.29 6.92
N LEU A 86 17.79 4.34 6.16
CA LEU A 86 17.15 3.81 4.96
C LEU A 86 15.91 2.97 5.30
N GLN A 87 15.93 2.21 6.40
CA GLN A 87 14.72 1.53 6.90
C GLN A 87 13.62 2.54 7.27
N LEU A 88 14.00 3.65 7.92
CA LEU A 88 13.05 4.72 8.24
C LEU A 88 12.50 5.40 6.97
N LEU A 89 13.34 5.57 5.95
CA LEU A 89 12.93 6.11 4.64
C LEU A 89 11.89 5.21 3.98
N VAL A 90 12.16 3.91 3.88
CA VAL A 90 11.25 2.90 3.31
C VAL A 90 9.89 2.94 4.02
N ARG A 91 9.88 2.99 5.36
CA ARG A 91 8.65 3.11 6.16
C ARG A 91 7.93 4.45 5.97
N SER A 92 8.68 5.54 5.82
CA SER A 92 8.12 6.87 5.57
C SER A 92 7.49 6.96 4.17
N ALA A 93 8.12 6.36 3.16
CA ALA A 93 7.58 6.26 1.81
C ALA A 93 6.25 5.48 1.79
N LEU A 94 6.16 4.39 2.56
CA LEU A 94 4.93 3.64 2.72
C LEU A 94 3.83 4.46 3.41
N ALA A 95 4.16 5.13 4.52
CA ALA A 95 3.23 6.01 5.23
C ALA A 95 2.64 7.09 4.33
N LEU A 96 3.50 7.77 3.56
CA LEU A 96 3.08 8.82 2.65
C LEU A 96 2.26 8.28 1.48
N SER A 97 2.58 7.09 0.97
CA SER A 97 1.80 6.43 -0.09
C SER A 97 0.38 6.12 0.40
N ASN A 98 0.23 5.65 1.63
CA ASN A 98 -1.06 5.36 2.25
C ASN A 98 -1.87 6.63 2.53
N VAL A 99 -1.24 7.69 3.02
CA VAL A 99 -1.89 9.00 3.19
C VAL A 99 -2.31 9.59 1.85
N ALA A 100 -1.50 9.43 0.79
CA ALA A 100 -1.84 9.88 -0.55
C ALA A 100 -3.03 9.09 -1.12
N ALA A 101 -3.09 7.77 -0.90
CA ALA A 101 -4.24 6.95 -1.28
C ALA A 101 -5.53 7.42 -0.57
N LEU A 102 -5.45 7.67 0.75
CA LEU A 102 -6.55 8.23 1.52
C LEU A 102 -6.99 9.60 1.01
N ALA A 103 -6.05 10.48 0.65
CA ALA A 103 -6.35 11.79 0.08
C ALA A 103 -7.06 11.70 -1.28
N LEU A 104 -6.64 10.77 -2.15
CA LEU A 104 -7.30 10.50 -3.43
C LEU A 104 -8.72 9.94 -3.24
N PHE A 105 -8.91 9.08 -2.24
CA PHE A 105 -10.21 8.56 -1.87
C PHE A 105 -11.12 9.67 -1.32
N ALA A 106 -10.64 10.48 -0.38
CA ALA A 106 -11.35 11.63 0.15
C ALA A 106 -11.71 12.65 -0.94
N ARG A 107 -10.84 12.88 -1.93
CA ARG A 107 -11.16 13.72 -3.10
C ARG A 107 -12.32 13.15 -3.92
N SER A 108 -12.40 11.83 -4.05
CA SER A 108 -13.48 11.15 -4.76
C SER A 108 -14.81 11.24 -4.00
N VAL A 109 -14.77 11.06 -2.67
CA VAL A 109 -15.91 11.31 -1.77
C VAL A 109 -16.36 12.76 -1.89
N GLY A 110 -15.42 13.72 -1.88
CA GLY A 110 -15.72 15.15 -1.97
C GLY A 110 -16.39 15.57 -3.27
N ARG A 111 -16.04 14.91 -4.38
CA ARG A 111 -16.69 15.12 -5.68
C ARG A 111 -18.13 14.62 -5.72
N LYS A 112 -18.44 13.55 -4.98
CA LYS A 112 -19.75 12.89 -5.00
C LYS A 112 -20.71 13.40 -3.91
N PHE A 113 -20.19 13.66 -2.72
CA PHE A 113 -20.96 13.94 -1.51
C PHE A 113 -20.67 15.31 -0.89
N GLY A 114 -19.83 16.13 -1.53
CA GLY A 114 -19.49 17.47 -1.06
C GLY A 114 -18.25 17.53 -0.17
N ARG A 115 -17.74 18.74 0.04
CA ARG A 115 -16.45 18.97 0.72
C ARG A 115 -16.47 18.57 2.19
N ASP A 116 -17.59 18.76 2.87
CA ASP A 116 -17.70 18.46 4.31
C ASP A 116 -17.69 16.96 4.56
N ALA A 117 -18.29 16.15 3.68
CA ALA A 117 -18.19 14.70 3.74
C ALA A 117 -16.74 14.21 3.58
N ALA A 118 -15.98 14.81 2.66
CA ALA A 118 -14.56 14.49 2.49
C ALA A 118 -13.72 14.87 3.71
N ARG A 119 -13.98 16.03 4.34
CA ARG A 119 -13.31 16.41 5.58
C ARG A 119 -13.68 15.51 6.75
N GLY A 120 -14.97 15.22 6.92
CA GLY A 120 -15.45 14.30 7.95
C GLY A 120 -14.75 12.94 7.86
N LEU A 121 -14.61 12.40 6.64
CA LEU A 121 -13.83 11.20 6.41
C LEU A 121 -12.38 11.33 6.89
N LEU A 122 -11.66 12.39 6.47
CA LEU A 122 -10.26 12.60 6.85
C LEU A 122 -10.08 12.78 8.37
N LEU A 123 -10.97 13.52 9.02
CA LEU A 123 -10.94 13.75 10.46
C LEU A 123 -11.21 12.46 11.23
N VAL A 124 -12.24 11.69 10.86
CA VAL A 124 -12.54 10.39 11.48
C VAL A 124 -11.38 9.42 11.29
N SER A 125 -10.81 9.34 10.08
CA SER A 125 -9.63 8.54 9.80
C SER A 125 -8.39 8.99 10.60
N GLY A 126 -8.25 10.29 10.88
CA GLY A 126 -7.17 10.84 11.70
C GLY A 126 -7.32 10.59 13.20
N CYS A 127 -8.56 10.55 13.71
CA CYS A 127 -8.83 10.23 15.11
C CYS A 127 -8.62 8.75 15.43
N GLN A 128 -8.70 7.86 14.42
CA GLN A 128 -8.43 6.44 14.62
C GLN A 128 -6.92 6.18 14.68
N PHE A 129 -6.43 5.77 15.84
CA PHE A 129 -5.01 5.44 16.03
C PHE A 129 -4.53 4.37 15.04
N HIS A 130 -5.39 3.41 14.70
CA HIS A 130 -5.02 2.23 13.90
C HIS A 130 -4.54 2.61 12.49
N LEU A 131 -5.27 3.47 11.77
CA LEU A 131 -4.96 3.72 10.36
C LEU A 131 -3.59 4.37 10.16
N LEU A 132 -3.32 5.46 10.90
CA LEU A 132 -2.08 6.22 10.75
C LEU A 132 -0.88 5.52 11.41
N PHE A 133 -1.11 4.78 12.51
CA PHE A 133 -0.06 3.98 13.13
C PHE A 133 0.43 2.86 12.20
N TYR A 134 -0.49 2.16 11.52
CA TYR A 134 -0.14 1.09 10.60
C TYR A 134 0.26 1.57 9.21
N ALA A 135 0.02 2.84 8.86
CA ALA A 135 0.33 3.39 7.55
C ALA A 135 1.81 3.25 7.14
N GLY A 136 2.75 3.31 8.09
CA GLY A 136 4.19 3.17 7.84
C GLY A 136 4.79 1.82 8.25
N ARG A 137 3.95 0.81 8.45
CA ARG A 137 4.37 -0.54 8.85
C ARG A 137 4.25 -1.44 7.63
N THR A 138 5.32 -2.16 7.28
CA THR A 138 5.41 -3.06 6.11
C THR A 138 4.65 -4.37 6.32
N LEU A 139 3.48 -4.25 6.94
CA LEU A 139 2.50 -5.32 6.98
C LEU A 139 1.82 -5.36 5.61
N PRO A 140 1.59 -6.54 5.03
CA PRO A 140 0.91 -6.66 3.74
C PRO A 140 -0.55 -6.17 3.75
N ASN A 141 -1.04 -5.64 4.87
CA ASN A 141 -2.44 -5.30 5.17
C ASN A 141 -2.79 -3.87 4.79
N THR A 142 -1.81 -3.03 4.46
CA THR A 142 -2.01 -1.58 4.27
C THR A 142 -1.79 -1.08 2.86
N GLU A 143 -1.32 -1.91 1.92
CA GLU A 143 -1.09 -1.49 0.55
C GLU A 143 -2.34 -1.65 -0.32
N SER A 144 -3.09 -0.57 -0.51
CA SER A 144 -4.08 -0.49 -1.60
C SER A 144 -4.38 0.96 -1.98
N GLY A 145 -4.00 1.37 -3.19
CA GLY A 145 -4.24 2.71 -3.71
C GLY A 145 -4.56 2.71 -5.20
N GLY A 146 -5.80 3.03 -5.57
CA GLY A 146 -6.25 3.02 -6.96
C GLY A 146 -7.18 4.19 -7.30
N LYS A 147 -6.91 4.87 -8.43
CA LYS A 147 -7.77 5.96 -8.94
C LYS A 147 -9.07 5.41 -9.55
N HIS A 148 -10.20 5.98 -9.15
CA HIS A 148 -11.52 5.68 -9.71
C HIS A 148 -11.73 6.30 -11.10
N GLY A 149 -12.36 5.54 -12.00
CA GLY A 149 -12.85 6.07 -13.27
C GLY A 149 -13.45 5.05 -14.24
N GLN A 150 -13.11 3.76 -14.16
CA GLN A 150 -13.67 2.71 -15.03
C GLN A 150 -13.79 1.40 -14.25
N TRP A 151 -14.95 0.73 -14.27
CA TRP A 151 -15.19 -0.51 -13.50
C TRP A 151 -14.20 -1.62 -13.84
N LYS A 152 -13.75 -1.71 -15.09
CA LYS A 152 -12.63 -2.58 -15.49
C LYS A 152 -11.36 -2.27 -14.67
N ARG A 153 -10.96 -1.00 -14.58
CA ARG A 153 -9.79 -0.60 -13.79
C ARG A 153 -9.97 -0.89 -12.30
N VAL A 154 -11.19 -0.70 -11.77
CA VAL A 154 -11.50 -1.03 -10.37
C VAL A 154 -11.33 -2.53 -10.14
N VAL A 155 -12.01 -3.38 -10.91
CA VAL A 155 -11.88 -4.86 -10.78
C VAL A 155 -10.43 -5.31 -10.92
N TRP A 156 -9.69 -4.77 -11.90
CA TRP A 156 -8.28 -5.11 -12.09
C TRP A 156 -7.40 -4.71 -10.92
N LEU A 157 -7.52 -3.48 -10.43
CA LEU A 157 -6.73 -3.00 -9.28
C LEU A 157 -7.11 -3.76 -8.01
N LEU A 158 -8.39 -4.07 -7.81
CA LEU A 158 -8.87 -4.83 -6.67
C LEU A 158 -8.33 -6.26 -6.70
N THR A 159 -8.52 -6.97 -7.81
CA THR A 159 -8.03 -8.34 -7.94
C THR A 159 -6.51 -8.42 -7.85
N PHE A 160 -5.78 -7.48 -8.48
CA PHE A 160 -4.33 -7.39 -8.33
C PHE A 160 -3.93 -7.19 -6.88
N THR A 161 -4.57 -6.27 -6.18
CA THR A 161 -4.28 -6.03 -4.76
C THR A 161 -4.61 -7.25 -3.90
N THR A 162 -5.71 -7.95 -4.18
CA THR A 162 -6.13 -9.13 -3.44
C THR A 162 -5.19 -10.32 -3.65
N VAL A 163 -4.75 -10.55 -4.89
CA VAL A 163 -3.89 -11.68 -5.25
C VAL A 163 -2.43 -11.42 -4.86
N VAL A 164 -1.91 -10.21 -5.10
CA VAL A 164 -0.51 -9.87 -4.83
C VAL A 164 -0.29 -9.55 -3.36
N PHE A 165 -1.11 -8.67 -2.77
CA PHE A 165 -0.82 -8.15 -1.44
C PHE A 165 -1.56 -8.90 -0.33
N ARG A 166 -2.86 -9.16 -0.45
CA ARG A 166 -3.63 -9.91 0.58
C ARG A 166 -5.10 -10.21 0.25
N GLY A 167 -5.56 -11.41 0.63
CA GLY A 167 -6.96 -11.85 0.57
C GLY A 167 -7.96 -11.01 1.38
N ASP A 168 -7.53 -10.39 2.49
CA ASP A 168 -8.43 -9.66 3.40
C ASP A 168 -9.07 -8.43 2.78
N THR A 169 -8.43 -7.89 1.74
CA THR A 169 -9.02 -6.82 0.91
C THR A 169 -10.35 -7.26 0.29
N ALA A 170 -10.56 -8.56 0.07
CA ALA A 170 -11.83 -9.11 -0.38
C ALA A 170 -12.97 -8.86 0.62
N VAL A 171 -12.70 -8.68 1.92
CA VAL A 171 -13.73 -8.38 2.92
C VAL A 171 -14.26 -6.95 2.74
N LEU A 172 -13.40 -6.00 2.37
CA LEU A 172 -13.80 -4.62 2.10
C LEU A 172 -14.44 -4.47 0.72
N PHE A 173 -13.90 -5.17 -0.27
CA PHE A 173 -14.27 -5.01 -1.68
C PHE A 173 -15.38 -5.96 -2.13
N GLY A 174 -15.52 -7.11 -1.47
CA GLY A 174 -16.57 -8.10 -1.71
C GLY A 174 -17.98 -7.51 -1.60
N PRO A 175 -18.31 -6.74 -0.53
CA PRO A 175 -19.61 -6.07 -0.42
C PRO A 175 -19.86 -5.03 -1.52
N ILE A 176 -18.83 -4.31 -1.97
CA ILE A 176 -18.95 -3.30 -3.04
C ILE A 176 -19.22 -3.98 -4.40
N LEU A 177 -18.50 -5.06 -4.69
CA LEU A 177 -18.73 -5.89 -5.87
C LEU A 177 -20.12 -6.54 -5.81
N LEU A 178 -20.50 -7.12 -4.67
CA LEU A 178 -21.80 -7.75 -4.47
C LEU A 178 -22.94 -6.75 -4.65
N ALA A 179 -22.88 -5.58 -4.02
CA ALA A 179 -23.88 -4.52 -4.18
C ALA A 179 -24.03 -4.10 -5.66
N ARG A 180 -22.95 -4.11 -6.44
CA ARG A 180 -22.99 -3.80 -7.88
C ARG A 180 -23.59 -4.94 -8.70
N LEU A 181 -23.26 -6.19 -8.39
CA LEU A 181 -23.80 -7.38 -9.05
C LEU A 181 -25.32 -7.48 -8.80
N LEU A 182 -25.76 -7.19 -7.58
CA LEU A 182 -27.17 -7.11 -7.20
C LEU A 182 -27.89 -5.96 -7.93
N ALA A 183 -27.26 -4.79 -8.04
CA ALA A 183 -27.86 -3.63 -8.71
C ALA A 183 -27.86 -3.73 -10.25
N ARG A 184 -26.96 -4.50 -10.86
CA ARG A 184 -26.88 -4.71 -12.32
C ARG A 184 -26.41 -6.14 -12.65
N PRO A 185 -27.34 -7.11 -12.74
CA PRO A 185 -27.02 -8.50 -13.05
C PRO A 185 -26.31 -8.67 -14.41
N ALA A 186 -26.61 -7.83 -15.40
CA ALA A 186 -25.94 -7.83 -16.70
C ALA A 186 -24.44 -7.51 -16.63
N ALA A 187 -23.93 -6.98 -15.51
CA ALA A 187 -22.51 -6.70 -15.32
C ALA A 187 -21.72 -7.90 -14.77
N VAL A 188 -22.38 -9.01 -14.41
CA VAL A 188 -21.73 -10.18 -13.77
C VAL A 188 -20.66 -10.79 -14.68
N VAL A 189 -21.01 -11.16 -15.90
CA VAL A 189 -20.11 -11.81 -16.86
C VAL A 189 -18.84 -10.97 -17.14
N PRO A 190 -18.93 -9.67 -17.51
CA PRO A 190 -17.73 -8.89 -17.75
C PRO A 190 -16.90 -8.65 -16.48
N ILE A 191 -17.52 -8.49 -15.30
CA ILE A 191 -16.80 -8.32 -14.03
C ILE A 191 -16.01 -9.60 -13.67
N VAL A 192 -16.64 -10.77 -13.79
CA VAL A 192 -15.98 -12.06 -13.54
C VAL A 192 -14.84 -12.28 -14.55
N GLY A 193 -15.07 -12.01 -15.83
CA GLY A 193 -14.03 -12.14 -16.86
C GLY A 193 -12.83 -11.21 -16.61
N TRP A 194 -13.06 -9.95 -16.24
CA TRP A 194 -11.98 -9.04 -15.87
C TRP A 194 -11.26 -9.47 -14.60
N GLY A 195 -11.99 -9.99 -13.60
CA GLY A 195 -11.42 -10.52 -12.37
C GLY A 195 -10.51 -11.73 -12.63
N LEU A 196 -10.98 -12.72 -13.38
CA LEU A 196 -10.18 -13.91 -13.71
C LEU A 196 -8.92 -13.56 -14.51
N ALA A 197 -9.04 -12.67 -15.51
CA ALA A 197 -7.88 -12.20 -16.28
C ALA A 197 -6.87 -11.45 -15.39
N ALA A 198 -7.35 -10.56 -14.52
CA ALA A 198 -6.50 -9.86 -13.58
C ALA A 198 -5.85 -10.82 -12.57
N ALA A 199 -6.57 -11.82 -12.08
CA ALA A 199 -6.05 -12.82 -11.15
C ALA A 199 -4.94 -13.67 -11.78
N ALA A 200 -5.17 -14.18 -13.00
CA ALA A 200 -4.18 -14.98 -13.72
C ALA A 200 -2.89 -14.18 -14.00
N LEU A 201 -3.01 -12.93 -14.44
CA LEU A 201 -1.85 -12.07 -14.67
C LEU A 201 -1.14 -11.67 -13.38
N SER A 202 -1.89 -11.42 -12.31
CA SER A 202 -1.31 -11.10 -10.99
C SER A 202 -0.55 -12.30 -10.42
N LEU A 203 -1.10 -13.50 -10.56
CA LEU A 203 -0.45 -14.74 -10.12
C LEU A 203 0.80 -15.03 -10.96
N ALA A 204 0.73 -14.87 -12.28
CA ALA A 204 1.89 -15.00 -13.14
C ALA A 204 2.99 -13.99 -12.75
N PHE A 205 2.61 -12.76 -12.45
CA PHE A 205 3.54 -11.73 -11.98
C PHE A 205 4.20 -12.10 -10.64
N THR A 206 3.44 -12.53 -9.63
CA THR A 206 4.02 -12.95 -8.34
C THR A 206 4.94 -14.14 -8.50
N VAL A 207 4.56 -15.15 -9.29
CA VAL A 207 5.42 -16.31 -9.54
C VAL A 207 6.71 -15.90 -10.24
N LEU A 208 6.67 -15.01 -11.23
CA LEU A 208 7.86 -14.57 -11.95
C LEU A 208 8.81 -13.76 -11.04
N VAL A 209 8.27 -12.88 -10.21
CA VAL A 209 9.07 -12.08 -9.27
C VAL A 209 9.65 -12.97 -8.18
N ASP A 210 8.81 -13.78 -7.54
CA ASP A 210 9.19 -14.61 -6.39
C ASP A 210 9.99 -15.86 -6.79
N SER A 211 10.13 -16.19 -8.08
CA SER A 211 11.06 -17.23 -8.55
C SER A 211 12.46 -16.69 -8.86
N TYR A 212 12.62 -15.38 -9.00
CA TYR A 212 13.90 -14.75 -9.26
C TYR A 212 14.65 -14.40 -7.97
N PHE A 213 13.91 -13.95 -6.96
CA PHE A 213 14.38 -13.65 -5.61
C PHE A 213 14.16 -14.85 -4.69
#